data_AF-A0A9D4R0K5-F1
#
_entry.id   AF-A0A9D4R0K5-F1
#
_cell.length_a   1.000
_cell.length_b   1.000
_cell.length_c   1.000
_cell.angle_alpha   90.00
_cell.angle_beta   90.00
_cell.angle_gamma   90.00
#
_symmetry.space_group_name_H-M   'P 1'
#
loop_
_entity.id
_entity.type
_entity.pdbx_description
1 polymer ?
#
loop_
_entity_poly.entity_id
_entity_poly.type
_entity_poly.pdbx_seq_one_letter_code
_entity_poly.pdbx_strand_id
1 'polypeptide(L)'
;MALNERFDKFESGLETRISNKVAQILDKRINSVTDKMEKKLTMAVDNKVNAMKEEIKAEIIPEIEELKSFASSQSQRNNIALNICIRDLPENEGENTKSKVDKLIKDGLKIKNVTCLNAERKPNRSNSNKPGVVIATMRSQDDKKQVLTNKSDLKDNRQYEDVFIGHDQTAVERKINENFRIFRALKNNDIQIQSTRGVHNGSHPGKGGGNRGSRGDHRTGHGPSRDLGHDLGGASGWR
;
A
#
# COMPACT_ATOMS: atom_id res chain seq x y z
N MET A 1 9.62 86.16 50.40
CA MET A 1 10.13 84.83 50.01
C MET A 1 9.26 83.68 50.53
N ALA A 2 8.96 83.59 51.83
CA ALA A 2 8.19 82.47 52.39
C ALA A 2 6.76 82.24 51.82
N LEU A 3 6.11 83.28 51.27
CA LEU A 3 4.79 83.14 50.65
C LEU A 3 4.87 82.46 49.27
N ASN A 4 5.85 82.85 48.45
CA ASN A 4 6.07 82.25 47.13
C ASN A 4 6.39 80.77 47.25
N GLU A 5 7.27 80.37 48.18
CA GLU A 5 7.59 78.96 48.43
C GLU A 5 6.37 78.13 48.86
N ARG A 6 5.39 78.74 49.55
CA ARG A 6 4.14 78.07 49.91
C ARG A 6 3.22 77.90 48.72
N PHE A 7 3.16 78.89 47.83
CA PHE A 7 2.42 78.80 46.57
C PHE A 7 3.02 77.74 45.65
N ASP A 8 4.34 77.72 45.47
CA ASP A 8 5.03 76.73 44.62
C ASP A 8 4.80 75.29 45.13
N LYS A 9 4.83 75.08 46.45
CA LYS A 9 4.53 73.78 47.08
C LYS A 9 3.06 73.37 46.93
N PHE A 10 2.15 74.33 46.96
CA PHE A 10 0.73 74.07 46.74
C PHE A 10 0.43 73.73 45.28
N GLU A 11 1.03 74.47 44.34
CA GLU A 11 0.91 74.25 42.90
C GLU A 11 1.45 72.89 42.50
N SER A 12 2.69 72.56 42.89
CA SER A 12 3.29 71.23 42.65
C SER A 12 2.50 70.09 43.30
N GLY A 13 1.92 70.32 44.49
CA GLY A 13 1.02 69.36 45.15
C GLY A 13 -0.29 69.13 44.39
N LEU A 14 -0.86 70.18 43.80
CA LEU A 14 -2.04 70.08 42.95
C LEU A 14 -1.72 69.40 41.62
N GLU A 15 -0.64 69.77 40.95
CA GLU A 15 -0.18 69.15 39.71
C GLU A 15 0.03 67.64 39.88
N THR A 16 0.67 67.25 40.99
CA THR A 16 0.88 65.83 41.31
C THR A 16 -0.45 65.10 41.51
N ARG A 17 -1.41 65.70 42.23
CA ARG A 17 -2.74 65.11 42.45
C ARG A 17 -3.53 64.98 41.15
N ILE A 18 -3.49 66.00 40.30
CA ILE A 18 -4.15 66.00 38.99
C ILE A 18 -3.51 64.93 38.11
N SER A 19 -2.19 64.88 38.01
CA SER A 19 -1.45 63.90 37.22
C SER A 19 -1.74 62.47 37.66
N ASN A 20 -1.73 62.20 38.97
CA ASN A 20 -2.06 60.89 39.52
C ASN A 20 -3.50 60.48 39.21
N LYS A 21 -4.45 61.42 39.31
CA LYS A 21 -5.86 61.13 39.03
C LYS A 21 -6.12 60.93 37.54
N VAL A 22 -5.45 61.69 36.69
CA VAL A 22 -5.49 61.52 35.23
C VAL A 22 -4.90 60.16 34.85
N ALA A 23 -3.73 59.79 35.37
CA ALA A 23 -3.11 58.49 35.14
C ALA A 23 -4.04 57.34 35.53
N GLN A 24 -4.64 57.39 36.73
CA GLN A 24 -5.60 56.37 37.19
C GLN A 24 -6.83 56.25 36.29
N ILE A 25 -7.36 57.36 35.77
CA ILE A 25 -8.52 57.34 34.86
C ILE A 25 -8.12 56.76 33.50
N LEU A 26 -6.95 57.14 32.99
CA LEU A 26 -6.42 56.63 31.73
C LEU A 26 -6.15 55.13 31.82
N ASP A 27 -5.47 54.66 32.87
CA ASP A 27 -5.18 53.23 33.08
C ASP A 27 -6.46 52.40 33.13
N LYS A 28 -7.48 52.86 33.88
CA LYS A 28 -8.78 52.19 33.95
C LYS A 28 -9.47 52.12 32.59
N ARG A 29 -9.42 53.21 31.81
CA ARG A 29 -10.01 53.25 30.47
C ARG A 29 -9.25 52.37 29.48
N ILE A 30 -7.92 52.43 29.49
CA ILE A 30 -7.05 51.61 28.65
C ILE A 30 -7.34 50.14 28.92
N ASN A 31 -7.27 49.70 30.18
CA ASN A 31 -7.54 48.30 30.54
C ASN A 31 -8.95 47.87 30.12
N SER A 32 -9.97 48.71 30.38
CA SER A 32 -11.34 48.38 29.95
C SER A 32 -11.52 48.27 28.44
N VAL A 33 -10.80 49.08 27.66
CA VAL A 33 -10.83 49.02 26.19
C VAL A 33 -10.06 47.80 25.69
N THR A 34 -8.88 47.53 26.26
CA THR A 34 -8.06 46.35 25.96
C THR A 34 -8.86 45.06 26.20
N ASP A 35 -9.48 44.89 27.37
CA ASP A 35 -10.29 43.71 27.69
C ASP A 35 -11.45 43.50 26.70
N LYS A 36 -12.10 44.59 26.29
CA LYS A 36 -13.20 44.54 25.29
C LYS A 36 -12.68 44.18 23.91
N MET A 37 -11.50 44.68 23.52
CA MET A 37 -10.88 44.36 22.24
C MET A 37 -10.42 42.90 22.20
N GLU A 38 -9.76 42.41 23.26
CA GLU A 38 -9.34 41.02 23.38
C GLU A 38 -10.53 40.08 23.28
N LYS A 39 -11.60 40.33 24.04
CA LYS A 39 -12.80 39.49 23.99
C LYS A 39 -13.43 39.44 22.60
N LYS A 40 -13.54 40.59 21.91
CA LYS A 40 -14.08 40.64 20.54
C LYS A 40 -13.18 39.90 19.55
N LEU A 41 -11.86 40.05 19.69
CA LEU A 41 -10.89 39.39 18.83
C LEU A 41 -10.95 37.88 18.99
N THR A 42 -10.94 37.37 20.23
CA THR A 42 -11.06 35.94 20.52
C THR A 42 -12.36 35.37 19.94
N MET A 43 -13.49 36.02 20.18
CA MET A 43 -14.78 35.57 19.61
C MET A 43 -14.78 35.55 18.08
N ALA A 44 -14.20 36.57 17.43
CA ALA A 44 -14.13 36.62 15.97
C ALA A 44 -13.23 35.53 15.39
N VAL A 45 -12.09 35.26 16.03
CA VAL A 45 -11.16 34.20 15.65
C VAL A 45 -11.81 32.84 15.84
N ASP A 46 -12.41 32.57 16.99
CA ASP A 46 -13.07 31.28 17.28
C ASP A 46 -14.19 30.99 16.29
N ASN A 47 -15.03 32.00 15.99
CA ASN A 47 -16.10 31.85 15.00
C ASN A 47 -15.55 31.52 13.61
N LYS A 48 -14.48 32.19 13.19
CA LYS A 48 -13.87 31.96 11.87
C LYS A 48 -13.18 30.60 11.80
N VAL A 49 -12.47 30.20 12.85
CA VAL A 49 -11.83 28.89 12.97
C VAL A 49 -12.87 27.78 12.93
N ASN A 50 -13.98 27.93 13.65
CA ASN A 50 -15.05 26.95 13.63
C ASN A 50 -15.74 26.86 12.26
N ALA A 51 -16.00 28.00 11.61
CA ALA A 51 -16.55 28.01 10.25
C ALA A 51 -15.64 27.27 9.25
N MET A 52 -14.33 27.58 9.25
CA MET A 52 -13.35 26.90 8.39
C MET A 52 -13.27 25.40 8.69
N LYS A 53 -13.36 25.00 9.96
CA LYS A 53 -13.34 23.59 10.36
C LYS A 53 -14.55 22.82 9.83
N GLU A 54 -15.74 23.41 9.87
CA GLU A 54 -16.95 22.78 9.33
C GLU A 54 -16.94 22.73 7.79
N GLU A 55 -16.41 23.75 7.11
CA GLU A 55 -16.22 23.74 5.66
C GLU A 55 -15.26 22.63 5.21
N ILE A 56 -14.09 22.53 5.85
CA ILE A 56 -13.11 21.47 5.59
C ILE A 56 -13.72 20.08 5.83
N LYS A 57 -14.50 19.90 6.90
CA LYS A 57 -15.18 18.62 7.15
C LYS A 57 -16.20 18.31 6.07
N ALA A 58 -16.98 19.29 5.63
CA ALA A 58 -18.01 19.10 4.61
C ALA A 58 -17.42 18.74 3.25
N GLU A 59 -16.21 19.21 2.93
CA GLU A 59 -15.53 18.89 1.67
C GLU A 59 -14.74 17.57 1.73
N ILE A 60 -13.94 17.38 2.79
CA ILE A 60 -13.00 16.24 2.87
C ILE A 60 -13.70 14.94 3.26
N ILE A 61 -14.70 14.96 4.14
CA ILE A 61 -15.32 13.72 4.63
C ILE A 61 -15.97 12.94 3.49
N PRO A 62 -16.78 13.55 2.60
CA PRO A 62 -17.37 12.84 1.46
C PRO A 62 -16.31 12.24 0.53
N GLU A 63 -15.22 12.97 0.25
CA GLU A 63 -14.14 12.50 -0.61
C GLU A 63 -13.41 11.30 0.03
N ILE A 64 -13.18 11.33 1.34
CA ILE A 64 -12.63 10.19 2.08
C ILE A 64 -13.59 8.99 2.03
N GLU A 65 -14.89 9.20 2.18
CA GLU A 65 -15.89 8.13 2.10
C GLU A 65 -15.95 7.52 0.70
N GLU A 66 -15.90 8.35 -0.35
CA GLU A 66 -15.84 7.90 -1.73
C GLU A 66 -14.57 7.08 -2.00
N LEU A 67 -13.40 7.57 -1.59
CA LEU A 67 -12.13 6.85 -1.72
C LEU A 67 -12.13 5.53 -0.94
N LYS A 68 -12.71 5.50 0.26
CA LYS A 68 -12.85 4.26 1.06
C LYS A 68 -13.78 3.25 0.37
N SER A 69 -14.88 3.72 -0.21
CA SER A 69 -15.81 2.86 -0.95
C SER A 69 -15.15 2.27 -2.20
N PHE A 70 -14.38 3.08 -2.93
CA PHE A 70 -13.61 2.68 -4.09
C PHE A 70 -12.53 1.65 -3.73
N ALA A 71 -11.72 1.93 -2.70
CA ALA A 71 -10.69 1.01 -2.22
C ALA A 71 -11.28 -0.33 -1.73
N SER A 72 -12.42 -0.29 -1.04
CA SER A 72 -13.12 -1.51 -0.60
C SER A 72 -13.63 -2.34 -1.78
N SER A 73 -14.15 -1.68 -2.82
CA SER A 73 -14.61 -2.35 -4.05
C SER A 73 -13.46 -2.99 -4.85
N GLN A 74 -12.27 -2.37 -4.86
CA GLN A 74 -11.07 -2.94 -5.49
C GLN A 74 -10.47 -4.09 -4.67
N SER A 75 -10.44 -3.97 -3.34
CA SER A 75 -9.90 -5.02 -2.46
C SER A 75 -10.71 -6.33 -2.54
N GLN A 76 -12.04 -6.24 -2.69
CA GLN A 76 -12.88 -7.44 -2.88
C GLN A 76 -12.64 -8.12 -4.24
N ARG A 77 -12.34 -7.36 -5.30
CA ARG A 77 -12.00 -7.93 -6.62
C ARG A 77 -10.61 -8.56 -6.68
N ASN A 78 -9.69 -8.13 -5.81
CA ASN A 78 -8.27 -8.49 -5.86
C ASN A 78 -7.78 -9.32 -4.66
N ASN A 79 -8.68 -9.91 -3.85
CA ASN A 79 -8.24 -10.79 -2.77
C ASN A 79 -7.78 -12.15 -3.32
N ILE A 80 -6.59 -12.17 -3.93
CA ILE A 80 -5.91 -13.36 -4.49
C ILE A 80 -5.87 -14.50 -3.47
N ALA A 81 -5.83 -14.18 -2.17
CA ALA A 81 -5.85 -15.16 -1.10
C ALA A 81 -7.13 -16.01 -1.09
N LEU A 82 -8.28 -15.50 -1.57
CA LEU A 82 -9.55 -16.23 -1.69
C LEU A 82 -9.80 -16.77 -3.10
N ASN A 83 -9.02 -16.37 -4.09
CA ASN A 83 -9.21 -16.77 -5.47
C ASN A 83 -8.62 -18.16 -5.78
N ILE A 84 -9.30 -18.90 -6.65
CA ILE A 84 -8.81 -20.11 -7.31
C ILE A 84 -8.79 -19.91 -8.82
N CYS A 85 -7.81 -20.53 -9.47
CA CYS A 85 -7.70 -20.58 -10.92
C CYS A 85 -8.21 -21.92 -11.42
N ILE A 86 -9.14 -21.91 -12.37
CA ILE A 86 -9.68 -23.11 -13.02
C ILE A 86 -9.33 -23.04 -14.50
N ARG A 87 -8.64 -24.07 -15.00
CA ARG A 87 -8.22 -24.21 -16.39
C ARG A 87 -8.98 -25.33 -17.06
N ASP A 88 -9.13 -25.21 -18.37
CA ASP A 88 -9.76 -26.23 -19.22
C ASP A 88 -11.21 -26.55 -18.82
N LEU A 89 -11.87 -25.64 -18.09
CA LEU A 89 -13.30 -25.75 -17.81
C LEU A 89 -14.06 -25.48 -19.11
N PRO A 90 -14.86 -26.44 -19.63
CA PRO A 90 -15.58 -26.29 -20.89
C PRO A 90 -16.38 -24.99 -20.94
N GLU A 91 -16.64 -24.48 -22.14
CA GLU A 91 -17.34 -23.21 -22.37
C GLU A 91 -18.55 -23.47 -23.27
N ASN A 92 -19.72 -22.96 -22.87
CA ASN A 92 -20.93 -23.01 -23.66
C ASN A 92 -21.43 -21.57 -23.86
N GLU A 93 -22.03 -21.29 -25.02
CA GLU A 93 -22.57 -19.96 -25.32
C GLU A 93 -23.69 -19.58 -24.33
N GLY A 94 -23.60 -18.36 -23.79
CA GLY A 94 -24.61 -17.81 -22.86
C GLY A 94 -24.59 -18.41 -21.44
N GLU A 95 -23.62 -19.26 -21.11
CA GLU A 95 -23.58 -19.92 -19.79
C GLU A 95 -23.10 -18.99 -18.67
N ASN A 96 -23.75 -19.09 -17.51
CA ASN A 96 -23.32 -18.40 -16.30
C ASN A 96 -22.09 -19.11 -15.69
N THR A 97 -20.91 -18.49 -15.81
CA THR A 97 -19.63 -19.00 -15.30
C THR A 97 -19.69 -19.37 -13.81
N LYS A 98 -20.36 -18.56 -12.98
CA LYS A 98 -20.52 -18.83 -11.55
C LYS A 98 -21.29 -20.12 -11.29
N SER A 99 -22.43 -20.28 -11.96
CA SER A 99 -23.25 -21.49 -11.86
C SER A 99 -22.46 -22.75 -12.27
N LYS A 100 -21.62 -22.62 -13.32
CA LYS A 100 -20.75 -23.72 -13.76
C LYS A 100 -19.68 -24.09 -12.72
N VAL A 101 -19.07 -23.10 -12.09
CA VAL A 101 -18.10 -23.34 -11.00
C VAL A 101 -18.77 -23.96 -9.78
N ASP A 102 -19.97 -23.51 -9.39
CA ASP A 102 -20.71 -24.11 -8.28
C ASP A 102 -21.08 -25.57 -8.57
N LYS A 103 -21.44 -25.91 -9.81
CA LYS A 103 -21.65 -27.31 -10.25
C LYS A 103 -20.36 -28.11 -10.24
N LEU A 104 -19.24 -27.56 -10.71
CA LEU A 104 -17.93 -28.20 -10.63
C LEU A 104 -17.56 -28.56 -9.18
N ILE A 105 -17.81 -27.66 -8.23
CA ILE A 105 -17.52 -27.89 -6.81
C ILE A 105 -18.44 -28.97 -6.23
N LYS A 106 -19.74 -28.92 -6.54
CA LYS A 106 -20.73 -29.86 -5.99
C LYS A 106 -20.64 -31.25 -6.61
N ASP A 107 -20.57 -31.32 -7.94
CA ASP A 107 -20.67 -32.56 -8.70
C ASP A 107 -19.28 -33.12 -9.05
N GLY A 108 -18.34 -32.24 -9.38
CA GLY A 108 -16.95 -32.60 -9.67
C GLY A 108 -16.18 -32.98 -8.41
N LEU A 109 -16.17 -32.10 -7.40
CA LEU A 109 -15.42 -32.31 -6.16
C LEU A 109 -16.24 -32.97 -5.04
N LYS A 110 -17.55 -33.18 -5.22
CA LYS A 110 -18.45 -33.76 -4.22
C LYS A 110 -18.55 -32.94 -2.92
N ILE A 111 -18.32 -31.62 -2.98
CA ILE A 111 -18.37 -30.71 -1.82
C ILE A 111 -19.71 -29.98 -1.78
N LYS A 112 -20.60 -30.35 -0.84
CA LYS A 112 -21.99 -29.82 -0.80
C LYS A 112 -22.14 -28.41 -0.23
N ASN A 113 -21.29 -28.05 0.74
CA ASN A 113 -21.45 -26.84 1.55
C ASN A 113 -20.57 -25.65 1.11
N VAL A 114 -19.91 -25.78 -0.05
CA VAL A 114 -19.04 -24.74 -0.59
C VAL A 114 -19.68 -24.14 -1.83
N THR A 115 -19.68 -22.80 -1.89
CA THR A 115 -20.16 -22.03 -3.03
C THR A 115 -19.20 -20.87 -3.30
N CYS A 116 -19.06 -20.49 -4.56
CA CYS A 116 -18.26 -19.32 -4.92
C CYS A 116 -19.09 -18.03 -4.77
N LEU A 117 -18.43 -16.93 -4.42
CA LEU A 117 -19.04 -15.61 -4.38
C LEU A 117 -19.21 -15.06 -5.80
N ASN A 118 -18.13 -15.15 -6.57
CA ASN A 118 -18.04 -14.67 -7.95
C ASN A 118 -17.18 -15.64 -8.77
N ALA A 119 -17.42 -15.70 -10.07
CA ALA A 119 -16.54 -16.37 -11.02
C ALA A 119 -16.55 -15.64 -12.36
N GLU A 120 -15.36 -15.37 -12.88
CA GLU A 120 -15.15 -14.65 -14.13
C GLU A 120 -14.21 -15.44 -15.03
N ARG A 121 -14.58 -15.61 -16.30
CA ARG A 121 -13.71 -16.21 -17.31
C ARG A 121 -12.90 -15.12 -17.99
N LYS A 122 -11.57 -15.23 -17.93
CA LYS A 122 -10.66 -14.38 -18.69
C LYS A 122 -10.58 -14.91 -20.12
N PRO A 123 -10.79 -14.06 -21.14
CA PRO A 123 -10.71 -14.48 -22.52
C PRO A 123 -9.32 -14.99 -22.84
N ASN A 124 -9.26 -16.05 -23.63
CA ASN A 124 -8.00 -16.55 -24.13
C ASN A 124 -7.47 -15.57 -25.19
N ARG A 125 -6.29 -15.00 -24.96
CA ARG A 125 -5.67 -14.02 -25.87
C ARG A 125 -5.08 -14.66 -27.14
N SER A 126 -4.96 -15.98 -27.13
CA SER A 126 -4.43 -16.75 -28.24
C SER A 126 -5.60 -17.29 -29.04
N ASN A 127 -5.53 -17.31 -30.37
CA ASN A 127 -6.50 -17.96 -31.28
C ASN A 127 -6.56 -19.51 -31.12
N SER A 128 -6.28 -20.02 -29.92
CA SER A 128 -6.42 -21.42 -29.60
C SER A 128 -7.88 -21.72 -29.29
N ASN A 129 -8.38 -22.84 -29.81
CA ASN A 129 -9.69 -23.41 -29.52
C ASN A 129 -9.84 -23.93 -28.06
N LYS A 130 -9.04 -23.38 -27.13
CA LYS A 130 -9.03 -23.76 -25.72
C LYS A 130 -9.83 -22.75 -24.90
N PRO A 131 -10.66 -23.22 -23.96
CA PRO A 131 -11.47 -22.33 -23.14
C PRO A 131 -10.59 -21.40 -22.30
N GLY A 132 -11.09 -20.20 -22.04
CA GLY A 132 -10.40 -19.21 -21.19
C GLY A 132 -10.23 -19.68 -19.75
N VAL A 133 -9.28 -19.09 -19.02
CA VAL A 133 -9.07 -19.40 -17.59
C VAL A 133 -10.16 -18.75 -16.75
N VAL A 134 -10.78 -19.51 -15.85
CA VAL A 134 -11.76 -18.99 -14.90
C VAL A 134 -11.09 -18.66 -13.58
N ILE A 135 -11.33 -17.46 -13.08
CA ILE A 135 -10.97 -17.03 -11.73
C ILE A 135 -12.24 -17.04 -10.89
N ALA A 136 -12.27 -17.88 -9.86
CA ALA A 136 -13.39 -17.95 -8.92
C ALA A 136 -12.97 -17.49 -7.53
N THR A 137 -13.79 -16.67 -6.89
CA THR A 137 -13.56 -16.15 -5.54
C THR A 137 -14.41 -16.94 -4.55
N MET A 138 -13.75 -17.57 -3.58
CA MET A 138 -14.40 -18.38 -2.55
C MET A 138 -14.93 -17.48 -1.41
N ARG A 139 -15.90 -17.98 -0.64
CA ARG A 139 -16.46 -17.24 0.51
C ARG A 139 -15.47 -17.13 1.66
N SER A 140 -14.65 -18.16 1.89
CA SER A 140 -13.69 -18.24 2.97
C SER A 140 -12.37 -18.88 2.53
N GLN A 141 -11.30 -18.72 3.32
CA GLN A 141 -10.04 -19.44 3.10
C GLN A 141 -10.21 -20.95 3.31
N ASP A 142 -11.09 -21.37 4.22
CA ASP A 142 -11.38 -22.78 4.47
C ASP A 142 -12.06 -23.44 3.27
N ASP A 143 -13.02 -22.75 2.65
CA ASP A 143 -13.69 -23.18 1.42
C ASP A 143 -12.68 -23.37 0.29
N LYS A 144 -11.77 -22.40 0.12
CA LYS A 144 -10.66 -22.50 -0.84
C LYS A 144 -9.77 -23.69 -0.55
N LYS A 145 -9.41 -23.91 0.72
CA LYS A 145 -8.55 -25.02 1.15
C LYS A 145 -9.23 -26.37 0.86
N GLN A 146 -10.52 -26.50 1.13
CA GLN A 146 -11.30 -27.70 0.81
C GLN A 146 -11.28 -27.98 -0.70
N VAL A 147 -11.61 -26.99 -1.53
CA VAL A 147 -11.59 -27.14 -2.99
C VAL A 147 -10.20 -27.55 -3.50
N LEU A 148 -9.14 -26.94 -2.99
CA LEU A 148 -7.77 -27.24 -3.43
C LEU A 148 -7.24 -28.59 -2.92
N THR A 149 -7.80 -29.11 -1.82
CA THR A 149 -7.44 -30.43 -1.27
C THR A 149 -8.13 -31.54 -2.06
N ASN A 150 -9.39 -31.35 -2.44
CA ASN A 150 -10.21 -32.32 -3.17
C ASN A 150 -10.05 -32.27 -4.69
N LYS A 151 -9.24 -31.36 -5.24
CA LYS A 151 -9.08 -31.20 -6.69
C LYS A 151 -8.62 -32.46 -7.43
N SER A 152 -8.02 -33.43 -6.74
CA SER A 152 -7.69 -34.76 -7.30
C SER A 152 -8.93 -35.53 -7.73
N ASP A 153 -10.04 -35.34 -7.03
CA ASP A 153 -11.29 -36.10 -7.22
C ASP A 153 -11.95 -35.77 -8.56
N LEU A 154 -11.53 -34.68 -9.22
CA LEU A 154 -11.94 -34.34 -10.59
C LEU A 154 -11.52 -35.41 -11.60
N LYS A 155 -10.41 -36.12 -11.35
CA LYS A 155 -9.92 -37.17 -12.26
C LYS A 155 -10.84 -38.38 -12.34
N ASP A 156 -11.64 -38.61 -11.30
CA ASP A 156 -12.64 -39.69 -11.28
C ASP A 156 -13.94 -39.28 -12.00
N ASN A 157 -14.10 -38.01 -12.34
CA ASN A 157 -15.30 -37.49 -12.99
C ASN A 157 -15.06 -37.26 -14.49
N ARG A 158 -15.69 -38.09 -15.33
CA ARG A 158 -15.59 -38.01 -16.80
C ARG A 158 -15.90 -36.63 -17.39
N GLN A 159 -16.75 -35.83 -16.74
CA GLN A 159 -17.10 -34.50 -17.23
C GLN A 159 -16.00 -33.46 -16.96
N TYR A 160 -15.17 -33.68 -15.94
CA TYR A 160 -14.19 -32.72 -15.44
C TYR A 160 -12.77 -33.28 -15.37
N GLU A 161 -12.51 -34.41 -16.03
CA GLU A 161 -11.23 -35.11 -16.00
C GLU A 161 -10.08 -34.20 -16.45
N ASP A 162 -10.30 -33.37 -17.47
CA ASP A 162 -9.31 -32.43 -18.00
C ASP A 162 -9.25 -31.10 -17.24
N VAL A 163 -10.12 -30.88 -16.25
CA VAL A 163 -10.17 -29.61 -15.51
C VAL A 163 -9.07 -29.56 -14.47
N PHE A 164 -8.35 -28.44 -14.43
CA PHE A 164 -7.30 -28.22 -13.44
C PHE A 164 -7.63 -27.04 -12.54
N ILE A 165 -7.59 -27.28 -11.22
CA ILE A 165 -7.78 -26.24 -10.20
C ILE A 165 -6.44 -25.94 -9.51
N GLY A 166 -6.11 -24.66 -9.39
CA GLY A 166 -4.90 -24.19 -8.74
C GLY A 166 -5.12 -22.92 -7.91
N HIS A 167 -4.07 -22.50 -7.24
CA HIS A 167 -4.04 -21.19 -6.59
C HIS A 167 -4.05 -20.08 -7.66
N ASP A 168 -4.79 -19.01 -7.40
CA ASP A 168 -4.50 -17.74 -8.05
C ASP A 168 -3.17 -17.22 -7.52
N GLN A 169 -2.27 -16.87 -8.44
CA GLN A 169 -0.90 -16.49 -8.14
C GLN A 169 -0.58 -15.18 -8.83
N THR A 170 0.07 -14.29 -8.09
CA THR A 170 0.61 -13.05 -8.64
C THR A 170 1.63 -13.35 -9.74
N ALA A 171 1.91 -12.36 -10.59
CA ALA A 171 2.94 -12.51 -11.62
C ALA A 171 4.32 -12.85 -11.03
N VAL A 172 4.63 -12.32 -9.84
CA VAL A 172 5.89 -12.57 -9.12
C VAL A 172 5.94 -14.01 -8.62
N GLU A 173 4.90 -14.50 -7.95
CA GLU A 173 4.83 -15.88 -7.45
C GLU A 173 4.89 -16.91 -8.57
N ARG A 174 4.26 -16.63 -9.72
CA ARG A 174 4.33 -17.50 -10.90
C ARG A 174 5.78 -17.65 -11.39
N LYS A 175 6.49 -16.54 -11.54
CA LYS A 175 7.92 -16.55 -11.94
C LYS A 175 8.78 -17.31 -10.92
N ILE A 176 8.53 -17.11 -9.62
CA ILE A 176 9.23 -17.82 -8.56
C ILE A 176 8.99 -19.33 -8.67
N ASN A 177 7.74 -19.76 -8.85
CA ASN A 177 7.41 -21.19 -8.98
C ASN A 177 7.96 -21.82 -10.26
N GLU A 178 7.99 -21.09 -11.37
CA GLU A 178 8.64 -21.53 -12.61
C GLU A 178 10.13 -21.76 -12.40
N ASN A 179 10.83 -20.82 -11.75
CA ASN A 179 12.24 -20.96 -11.39
C ASN A 179 12.47 -22.20 -10.51
N PHE A 180 11.64 -22.40 -9.46
CA PHE A 180 11.76 -23.58 -8.60
C PHE A 180 11.47 -24.90 -9.32
N ARG A 181 10.56 -24.92 -10.30
CA ARG A 181 10.30 -26.11 -11.12
C ARG A 181 11.54 -26.48 -11.93
N ILE A 182 12.24 -25.50 -12.50
CA ILE A 182 13.51 -25.71 -13.19
C ILE A 182 14.56 -26.28 -12.23
N PHE A 183 14.71 -25.71 -11.03
CA PHE A 183 15.65 -26.22 -10.03
C PHE A 183 15.35 -27.68 -9.62
N ARG A 184 14.08 -28.07 -9.46
CA ARG A 184 13.73 -29.48 -9.18
C ARG A 184 14.05 -30.40 -10.34
N ALA A 185 13.80 -29.97 -11.58
CA ALA A 185 14.15 -30.75 -12.77
C ALA A 185 15.67 -30.94 -12.89
N LEU A 186 16.47 -29.91 -12.58
CA LEU A 186 17.93 -30.01 -12.56
C LEU A 186 18.43 -30.97 -11.47
N LYS A 187 17.84 -30.93 -10.27
CA LYS A 187 18.18 -31.84 -9.16
C LYS A 187 17.84 -33.30 -9.48
N ASN A 188 16.73 -33.56 -10.17
CA ASN A 188 16.32 -34.92 -10.54
C ASN A 188 17.12 -35.49 -11.72
N ASN A 189 17.84 -34.65 -12.47
CA ASN A 189 18.71 -35.07 -13.57
C ASN A 189 20.18 -35.21 -13.16
N ASP A 190 20.48 -35.26 -11.85
CA ASP A 190 21.84 -35.38 -11.31
C ASP A 190 22.84 -34.35 -11.87
N ILE A 191 22.33 -33.19 -12.31
CA ILE A 191 23.18 -32.07 -12.71
C ILE A 191 23.70 -31.47 -11.40
N GLN A 192 24.86 -31.93 -10.97
CA GLN A 192 25.64 -31.24 -9.95
C GLN A 192 25.85 -29.82 -10.44
N ILE A 193 25.13 -28.87 -9.84
CA ILE A 193 25.44 -27.44 -9.97
C ILE A 193 26.81 -27.30 -9.31
N GLN A 194 27.87 -27.49 -10.08
CA GLN A 194 29.22 -27.18 -9.65
C GLN A 194 29.23 -25.68 -9.39
N SER A 195 29.19 -25.32 -8.10
CA SER A 195 29.43 -23.97 -7.67
C SER A 195 30.83 -23.61 -8.14
N THR A 196 30.92 -22.74 -9.15
CA THR A 196 32.15 -22.07 -9.56
C THR A 196 32.56 -21.02 -8.52
N ARG A 197 32.63 -21.41 -7.24
CA ARG A 197 33.56 -20.76 -6.32
C ARG A 197 34.87 -21.50 -6.47
N GLY A 198 35.74 -20.95 -7.32
CA GLY A 198 37.06 -21.48 -7.58
C GLY A 198 37.83 -21.69 -6.28
N VAL A 199 37.95 -22.95 -5.88
CA VAL A 199 38.97 -23.40 -4.95
C VAL A 199 40.20 -23.67 -5.81
N HIS A 200 41.14 -22.72 -5.84
CA HIS A 200 42.49 -23.01 -6.31
C HIS A 200 43.13 -24.01 -5.34
N ASN A 201 43.09 -25.30 -5.67
CA ASN A 201 44.02 -26.27 -5.13
C ASN A 201 45.38 -26.07 -5.85
N GLY A 202 46.24 -25.26 -5.24
CA GLY A 202 47.65 -25.19 -5.58
C GLY A 202 48.40 -26.32 -4.89
N SER A 203 48.70 -27.39 -5.64
CA SER A 203 49.70 -28.38 -5.25
C SER A 203 51.09 -27.82 -5.49
N HIS A 204 51.87 -27.53 -4.44
CA HIS A 204 53.33 -27.58 -4.54
C HIS A 204 53.98 -28.02 -3.21
N PRO A 205 54.98 -28.93 -3.26
CA PRO A 205 55.70 -29.38 -2.08
C PRO A 205 56.90 -28.47 -1.78
N GLY A 206 57.23 -28.31 -0.51
CA GLY A 206 58.60 -27.97 -0.09
C GLY A 206 58.76 -26.78 0.84
N LYS A 207 59.11 -27.11 2.10
CA LYS A 207 60.10 -26.47 2.99
C LYS A 207 60.05 -24.95 3.22
N GLY A 208 59.93 -24.61 4.52
CA GLY A 208 60.93 -23.74 5.16
C GLY A 208 60.44 -22.37 5.63
N GLY A 209 60.20 -22.28 6.94
CA GLY A 209 60.64 -21.21 7.86
C GLY A 209 60.70 -19.75 7.39
N GLY A 210 59.97 -18.90 8.14
CA GLY A 210 60.55 -17.65 8.61
C GLY A 210 59.87 -16.34 8.18
N ASN A 211 59.36 -15.67 9.21
CA ASN A 211 59.54 -14.24 9.50
C ASN A 211 58.53 -13.18 8.98
N ARG A 212 57.93 -12.53 9.99
CA ARG A 212 57.50 -11.13 10.21
C ARG A 212 57.46 -10.13 9.03
N GLY A 213 56.37 -9.35 9.02
CA GLY A 213 56.31 -7.94 8.59
C GLY A 213 55.05 -7.63 7.79
N SER A 214 54.04 -6.94 8.35
CA SER A 214 53.89 -5.47 8.44
C SER A 214 53.16 -4.84 7.24
N ARG A 215 51.99 -4.26 7.54
CA ARG A 215 51.38 -3.00 7.04
C ARG A 215 51.15 -2.74 5.54
N GLY A 216 50.03 -2.04 5.28
CA GLY A 216 49.72 -1.32 4.03
C GLY A 216 48.47 -1.91 3.37
N ASP A 217 47.25 -1.46 3.62
CA ASP A 217 46.66 -0.12 3.41
C ASP A 217 46.45 0.25 1.92
N HIS A 218 45.25 0.79 1.67
CA HIS A 218 44.79 1.58 0.52
C HIS A 218 44.23 0.95 -0.77
N ARG A 219 42.97 1.37 -1.03
CA ARG A 219 42.41 1.93 -2.29
C ARG A 219 42.20 0.93 -3.44
N THR A 220 41.17 0.95 -4.29
CA THR A 220 40.25 1.96 -4.87
C THR A 220 39.21 1.15 -5.68
N GLY A 221 37.94 1.52 -5.83
CA GLY A 221 37.39 2.52 -6.77
C GLY A 221 36.01 2.01 -7.24
N HIS A 222 34.93 2.79 -7.11
CA HIS A 222 34.33 3.65 -8.16
C HIS A 222 34.37 3.01 -9.55
N GLY A 223 33.28 2.43 -10.08
CA GLY A 223 32.09 3.06 -10.69
C GLY A 223 31.72 2.23 -11.95
N PRO A 224 30.76 2.58 -12.84
CA PRO A 224 29.85 3.73 -12.81
C PRO A 224 28.36 3.39 -13.15
N SER A 225 27.57 4.46 -13.03
CA SER A 225 26.19 4.69 -13.45
C SER A 225 25.80 4.17 -14.84
N ARG A 226 24.51 3.82 -15.00
CA ARG A 226 23.84 3.75 -16.30
C ARG A 226 22.62 4.66 -16.33
N ASP A 227 22.64 5.49 -17.37
CA ASP A 227 21.62 6.39 -17.89
C ASP A 227 20.23 5.76 -18.00
N LEU A 228 19.22 6.56 -17.65
CA LEU A 228 17.82 6.35 -17.98
C LEU A 228 17.44 7.34 -19.09
N GLY A 229 17.35 6.82 -20.31
CA GLY A 229 16.72 7.51 -21.43
C GLY A 229 15.21 7.34 -21.38
N HIS A 230 14.51 8.45 -21.22
CA HIS A 230 13.08 8.61 -21.46
C HIS A 230 12.75 8.42 -22.94
N ASP A 231 11.61 7.78 -23.24
CA ASP A 231 10.93 8.02 -24.50
C ASP A 231 9.40 8.04 -24.27
N LEU A 232 8.80 9.16 -24.66
CA LEU A 232 7.36 9.44 -24.64
C LEU A 232 6.88 9.41 -26.10
N GLY A 233 5.96 8.50 -26.43
CA GLY A 233 5.33 8.43 -27.75
C GLY A 233 3.82 8.30 -27.61
N GLY A 234 3.12 9.42 -27.75
CA GLY A 234 1.68 9.57 -27.59
C GLY A 234 0.83 9.08 -28.76
N ALA A 235 -0.47 9.05 -28.50
CA ALA A 235 -1.53 8.49 -29.31
C ALA A 235 -2.24 9.53 -30.20
N SER A 236 -2.83 9.04 -31.30
CA SER A 236 -4.05 9.52 -31.99
C SER A 236 -4.17 8.73 -33.29
N GLY A 237 -5.30 8.26 -33.81
CA GLY A 237 -6.72 8.35 -33.50
C GLY A 237 -7.43 7.82 -34.76
N TRP A 238 -8.52 7.06 -34.62
CA TRP A 238 -9.33 6.64 -35.77
C TRP A 238 -10.80 6.90 -35.46
N ARG A 239 -11.44 7.61 -36.39
CA ARG A 239 -12.88 7.80 -36.52
C ARG A 239 -13.53 6.51 -37.02
#